data_AF-A0A962EEY4-F1
#
_entry.id   AF-A0A962EEY4-F1
#
_cell.length_a   1.000
_cell.length_b   1.000
_cell.length_c   1.000
_cell.angle_alpha   90.00
_cell.angle_beta   90.00
_cell.angle_gamma   90.00
#
_symmetry.space_group_name_H-M   'P 1'
#
loop_
_entity.id
_entity.type
_entity.pdbx_description
1 polymer ?
#
loop_
_entity_poly.entity_id
_entity_poly.type
_entity_poly.pdbx_seq_one_letter_code
_entity_poly.pdbx_strand_id
1 'polypeptide(L)' 'MSFGIYLVGALILISGLIYGAVLAAIPTHWIVVGAIIAVGASILAAVGATRQKDPPS' A
#
# COMPACT_ATOMS: atom_id res chain seq x y z
N MET A 1 14.34 -12.91 -4.95
CA MET A 1 14.07 -11.50 -5.35
C MET A 1 13.48 -10.76 -4.16
N SER A 2 13.78 -9.46 -4.06
CA SER A 2 13.51 -8.51 -2.97
C SER A 2 12.02 -8.25 -2.64
N PHE A 3 11.19 -9.30 -2.48
CA PHE A 3 9.77 -9.16 -2.19
C PHE A 3 9.51 -8.54 -0.81
N GLY A 4 10.32 -8.89 0.19
CA GLY A 4 10.23 -8.31 1.53
C GLY A 4 10.42 -6.80 1.54
N ILE A 5 11.35 -6.27 0.74
CA ILE A 5 11.60 -4.82 0.67
C ILE A 5 10.44 -4.09 -0.02
N TYR A 6 9.77 -4.74 -0.98
CA TYR A 6 8.57 -4.19 -1.62
C TYR A 6 7.41 -4.05 -0.62
N LEU A 7 7.21 -5.06 0.22
CA LEU A 7 6.20 -5.03 1.29
C LEU A 7 6.50 -3.93 2.32
N VAL A 8 7.77 -3.79 2.72
CA VAL A 8 8.21 -2.75 3.66
C VAL A 8 8.02 -1.35 3.05
N GLY A 9 8.37 -1.15 1.78
CA GLY A 9 8.13 0.12 1.09
C GLY A 9 6.65 0.50 1.02
N ALA A 10 5.76 -0.48 0.77
CA ALA A 10 4.32 -0.25 0.78
C ALA A 10 3.78 0.12 2.17
N LEU A 11 4.24 -0.54 3.23
CA LEU A 11 3.89 -0.20 4.62
C LEU A 11 4.32 1.23 4.99
N ILE A 12 5.52 1.64 4.60
CA ILE A 12 6.03 2.99 4.82
C ILE A 12 5.16 4.02 4.09
N LEU A 13 4.80 3.75 2.83
CA LEU A 13 3.96 4.63 2.02
C LEU A 13 2.57 4.81 2.65
N ILE A 14 1.91 3.72 3.05
CA ILE A 14 0.60 3.77 3.73
C ILE A 14 0.70 4.59 5.02
N SER A 15 1.72 4.32 5.85
CA SER A 15 1.90 4.99 7.15
C SER A 15 2.14 6.49 6.98
N GLY A 16 2.94 6.89 5.99
CA GLY A 16 3.20 8.29 5.66
C GLY A 16 1.97 9.03 5.16
N LEU A 17 1.13 8.38 4.34
CA LEU A 17 -0.11 8.95 3.83
C LEU A 17 -1.12 9.21 4.96
N ILE A 18 -1.28 8.24 5.87
CA ILE A 18 -2.13 8.38 7.06
C ILE A 18 -1.63 9.52 7.94
N TYR A 19 -0.33 9.57 8.22
CA TYR A 19 0.27 10.61 9.06
C TYR A 19 0.13 12.01 8.45
N GLY A 20 0.32 12.15 7.14
CA GLY A 20 0.11 13.41 6.42
C GLY A 20 -1.35 13.88 6.48
N ALA A 21 -2.31 12.96 6.35
CA ALA A 21 -3.73 13.28 6.44
C ALA A 21 -4.16 13.71 7.86
N VAL A 22 -3.55 13.10 8.89
CA VAL A 22 -3.72 13.52 10.29
C VAL A 22 -3.17 14.93 10.51
N LEU A 23 -1.97 15.23 9.99
CA LEU A 23 -1.35 16.56 10.13
C LEU A 23 -2.12 17.65 9.36
N ALA A 24 -2.76 17.29 8.25
CA ALA A 24 -3.63 18.18 7.48
C ALA A 24 -4.99 18.44 8.14
N ALA A 25 -5.23 17.93 9.37
CA ALA A 25 -6.48 18.07 10.12
C ALA A 25 -7.73 17.60 9.32
N ILE A 26 -7.54 16.60 8.46
CA ILE A 26 -8.64 16.01 7.70
C ILE A 26 -9.55 15.25 8.67
N PRO A 27 -10.90 15.33 8.53
CA PRO A 27 -11.82 14.58 9.37
C PRO A 27 -11.49 13.08 9.40
N THR A 28 -11.48 12.49 10.60
CA THR A 28 -11.02 11.11 10.84
C THR A 28 -11.71 10.08 9.95
N HIS A 29 -12.99 10.29 9.63
CA HIS A 29 -13.73 9.38 8.74
C HIS A 29 -13.13 9.32 7.33
N TRP A 30 -12.62 10.43 6.79
CA TRP A 30 -11.97 10.46 5.48
C TRP A 30 -10.58 9.82 5.52
N ILE A 31 -9.87 9.94 6.64
CA ILE A 31 -8.58 9.28 6.85
C ILE A 31 -8.76 7.75 6.84
N VAL A 32 -9.81 7.24 7.49
CA VAL A 32 -10.12 5.80 7.51
C VAL A 32 -10.48 5.30 6.11
N VAL A 33 -11.30 6.03 5.35
CA VAL A 33 -11.63 5.67 3.96
C VAL A 33 -10.37 5.64 3.09
N GLY A 34 -9.52 6.67 3.18
CA GLY A 34 -8.25 6.72 2.45
C GLY A 34 -7.28 5.60 2.84
N ALA A 35 -7.20 5.27 4.13
CA ALA A 35 -6.37 4.18 4.64
C ALA A 35 -6.82 2.83 4.08
N ILE A 36 -8.12 2.54 4.07
CA ILE A 36 -8.67 1.29 3.52
C ILE A 36 -8.34 1.16 2.03
N ILE A 37 -8.50 2.23 1.25
CA ILE A 37 -8.17 2.24 -0.18
C ILE A 37 -6.67 2.02 -0.40
N ALA A 38 -5.82 2.71 0.35
CA ALA A 38 -4.36 2.60 0.23
C ALA A 38 -3.84 1.20 0.60
N VAL A 39 -4.42 0.59 1.63
CA VAL A 39 -4.12 -0.81 2.02
C VAL A 39 -4.54 -1.77 0.90
N GLY A 40 -5.75 -1.63 0.34
CA GLY A 40 -6.21 -2.45 -0.78
C GLY A 40 -5.31 -2.33 -2.01
N ALA A 41 -4.92 -1.11 -2.38
CA ALA A 41 -4.00 -0.86 -3.50
C ALA A 41 -2.62 -1.50 -3.29
N SER A 42 -2.11 -1.44 -2.06
CA SER A 42 -0.81 -2.02 -1.69
C SER A 42 -0.81 -3.55 -1.77
N ILE A 43 -1.93 -4.18 -1.36
CA ILE A 43 -2.10 -5.63 -1.48
C ILE A 43 -2.16 -6.03 -2.95
N LEU A 44 -2.92 -5.31 -3.79
CA LEU A 44 -2.99 -5.59 -5.23
C LEU A 44 -1.62 -5.48 -5.92
N ALA A 45 -0.85 -4.44 -5.56
CA ALA A 45 0.52 -4.25 -6.05
C ALA A 45 1.45 -5.39 -5.59
N ALA A 46 1.35 -5.81 -4.32
CA ALA A 46 2.13 -6.92 -3.78
C ALA A 46 1.78 -8.25 -4.48
N VAL A 47 0.49 -8.54 -4.69
CA VAL A 47 0.05 -9.76 -5.40
C VAL A 47 0.54 -9.76 -6.84
N GLY A 48 0.47 -8.63 -7.54
CA GLY A 48 1.03 -8.47 -8.89
C GLY A 48 2.54 -8.75 -8.94
N ALA A 49 3.30 -8.30 -7.95
CA ALA A 49 4.72 -8.58 -7.84
C ALA A 49 5.03 -10.07 -7.56
N THR A 50 4.12 -10.80 -6.88
CA THR A 50 4.27 -12.26 -6.65
C THR A 50 3.79 -13.14 -7.79
N ARG A 51 2.96 -12.63 -8.71
CA ARG A 51 2.62 -13.37 -9.93
C ARG A 51 3.82 -13.37 -10.87
N GLN A 52 4.72 -14.34 -10.68
CA GLN A 52 5.62 -14.78 -11.75
C GLN A 52 4.73 -15.18 -12.93
N LYS A 53 4.86 -14.48 -14.06
CA LYS A 53 4.31 -14.92 -15.34
C LYS A 53 4.91 -16.30 -15.62
N ASP A 54 4.05 -17.30 -15.82
CA ASP A 54 4.50 -18.61 -16.27
C ASP A 54 5.37 -18.41 -17.52
N PRO A 55 6.61 -18.96 -17.53
CA PRO A 55 7.48 -18.82 -18.69
C PRO A 55 6.78 -19.43 -19.91
N PRO A 56 6.76 -18.75 -21.06
CA PRO A 56 6.17 -19.30 -22.27
C PRO A 56 6.98 -20.55 -22.67
N SER A 57 6.26 -21.67 -22.81
CA SER A 57 6.76 -22.97 -23.29
C SER A 57 7.25 -22.91 -24.72
#